data_AF-A0A395CY96-F1
#
_entry.id   AF-A0A395CY96-F1
#
_cell.length_a   1.000
_cell.length_b   1.000
_cell.length_c   1.000
_cell.angle_alpha   90.00
_cell.angle_beta   90.00
_cell.angle_gamma   90.00
#
_symmetry.space_group_name_H-M   'P 1'
#
loop_
_entity.id
_entity.type
_entity.pdbx_description
1 polymer ?
#
loop_
_entity_poly.entity_id
_entity_poly.type
_entity_poly.pdbx_seq_one_letter_code
_entity_poly.pdbx_strand_id
1 'polypeptide(L)' 'MNQISHNIRLSVVPSQDLYLMVRAGFVAQGTTLNAWCIANGLNRQTVERSLRGDRNGKVSRAVRERAVSAALKHRAATV' A
#
# COMPACT_ATOMS: atom_id res chain seq x y z
N MET A 1 -12.70 -32.09 -21.35
CA MET A 1 -13.02 -30.71 -20.94
C MET A 1 -12.50 -30.49 -19.54
N ASN A 2 -11.35 -29.84 -19.37
CA ASN A 2 -10.84 -29.43 -18.05
C ASN A 2 -10.61 -27.92 -18.08
N GLN A 3 -11.46 -27.17 -17.38
CA GLN A 3 -11.26 -25.73 -17.21
C GLN A 3 -10.19 -25.50 -16.13
N ILE A 4 -9.09 -24.84 -16.51
CA ILE A 4 -8.05 -24.40 -15.59
C ILE A 4 -8.47 -23.01 -15.09
N SER A 5 -8.98 -22.93 -13.87
CA SER A 5 -9.25 -21.66 -13.20
C SER A 5 -7.93 -21.02 -12.75
N HIS A 6 -7.35 -20.16 -13.58
CA HIS A 6 -6.22 -19.34 -13.16
C HIS A 6 -6.69 -18.19 -12.26
N ASN A 7 -6.46 -18.34 -10.95
CA ASN A 7 -6.68 -17.27 -9.98
C ASN A 7 -5.46 -16.34 -9.97
N ILE A 8 -5.51 -15.26 -10.75
CA ILE A 8 -4.42 -14.27 -10.86
C ILE A 8 -4.34 -13.47 -9.55
N ARG A 9 -3.33 -13.75 -8.71
CA ARG A 9 -3.06 -12.94 -7.51
C ARG A 9 -2.31 -11.66 -7.89
N LEU A 10 -3.01 -10.54 -7.94
CA LEU A 10 -2.40 -9.21 -8.00
C LEU A 10 -1.57 -8.98 -6.72
N SER A 11 -0.26 -9.10 -6.84
CA SER A 11 0.67 -8.89 -5.72
C SER A 11 1.14 -7.44 -5.71
N VAL A 12 1.14 -6.79 -4.54
CA VAL A 12 1.67 -5.44 -4.37
C VAL A 12 3.21 -5.48 -4.47
N VAL A 13 3.71 -5.16 -5.65
CA VAL A 13 5.15 -5.10 -5.95
C VAL A 13 5.76 -3.86 -5.31
N PRO A 14 6.74 -4.00 -4.40
CA PRO A 14 7.41 -2.84 -3.82
C PRO A 14 8.30 -2.16 -4.85
N SER A 15 8.16 -0.83 -4.95
CA SER A 15 8.85 0.00 -5.93
C SER A 15 8.91 1.44 -5.43
N GLN A 16 9.83 2.23 -5.99
CA GLN A 16 9.81 3.68 -5.77
C GLN A 16 8.49 4.31 -6.22
N ASP A 17 7.96 3.85 -7.35
CA ASP A 17 6.66 4.27 -7.88
C ASP A 17 5.51 3.96 -6.91
N LEU A 18 5.50 2.75 -6.32
CA LEU A 18 4.49 2.38 -5.33
C LEU A 18 4.47 3.36 -4.15
N TYR A 19 5.64 3.76 -3.65
CA TYR A 19 5.72 4.75 -2.57
C TYR A 19 5.11 6.10 -2.96
N LEU A 20 5.39 6.57 -4.19
CA LEU A 20 4.82 7.83 -4.70
C LEU A 20 3.30 7.73 -4.87
N MET A 21 2.80 6.63 -5.44
CA MET A 21 1.36 6.37 -5.61
C MET A 21 0.64 6.33 -4.27
N VAL A 22 1.18 5.63 -3.27
CA VAL A 22 0.59 5.56 -1.93
C VAL A 22 0.52 6.94 -1.28
N ARG A 23 1.59 7.73 -1.41
CA ARG A 23 1.58 9.13 -0.92
C ARG A 23 0.54 9.97 -1.63
N ALA A 24 0.45 9.88 -2.96
CA ALA A 24 -0.55 10.60 -3.74
C ALA A 24 -1.97 10.19 -3.33
N GLY A 25 -2.22 8.91 -3.06
CA GLY A 25 -3.50 8.41 -2.58
C GLY A 25 -3.91 9.02 -1.24
N PHE A 26 -2.99 9.13 -0.28
CA PHE A 26 -3.27 9.83 0.98
C PHE A 26 -3.52 11.33 0.79
N VAL A 27 -2.75 12.00 -0.09
CA VAL A 27 -2.96 13.42 -0.39
C VAL A 27 -4.34 13.65 -1.04
N ALA A 28 -4.75 12.78 -1.96
CA ALA A 28 -6.09 12.83 -2.57
C ALA A 28 -7.22 12.63 -1.56
N GLN A 29 -6.94 11.98 -0.42
CA GLN A 29 -7.87 11.82 0.70
C GLN A 29 -7.88 13.02 1.66
N GLY A 30 -7.08 14.06 1.41
CA GLY A 30 -6.91 15.18 2.34
C GLY A 30 -6.10 14.81 3.58
N THR A 31 -5.34 13.72 3.57
CA THR A 31 -4.45 13.31 4.65
C THR A 31 -3.02 13.11 4.16
N THR A 32 -2.13 12.62 5.02
CA THR A 32 -0.75 12.30 4.64
C THR A 32 -0.39 10.91 5.10
N LEU A 33 0.57 10.29 4.40
CA LEU A 33 1.18 9.04 4.84
C LEU A 33 1.71 9.13 6.28
N ASN A 34 2.25 10.30 6.68
CA ASN A 34 2.75 10.50 8.03
C ASN A 34 1.63 10.50 9.08
N ALA A 35 0.53 11.22 8.81
CA ALA A 35 -0.63 11.23 9.70
C ALA A 35 -1.23 9.83 9.84
N TRP A 36 -1.33 9.08 8.74
CA TRP A 36 -1.76 7.68 8.78
C TRP A 36 -0.81 6.79 9.59
N CYS A 37 0.50 6.95 9.43
CA CYS A 37 1.50 6.23 10.23
C CYS A 37 1.34 6.49 11.73
N ILE A 38 1.21 7.77 12.13
CA ILE A 38 1.01 8.17 13.53
C ILE A 38 -0.27 7.55 14.09
N ALA A 39 -1.38 7.64 13.37
CA ALA A 39 -2.66 7.06 13.78
C ALA A 39 -2.63 5.53 13.93
N ASN A 40 -1.70 4.84 13.26
CA ASN A 40 -1.53 3.39 13.33
C ASN A 40 -0.35 2.95 14.21
N GLY A 41 0.32 3.88 14.91
CA GLY A 41 1.50 3.57 15.72
C GLY A 41 2.68 3.03 14.90
N LEU A 42 2.77 3.36 13.61
CA LEU A 42 3.80 2.88 12.70
C LEU A 42 4.88 3.94 12.50
N ASN A 43 6.14 3.50 12.47
CA ASN A 43 7.24 4.38 12.11
C ASN A 43 7.24 4.66 10.59
N ARG A 44 7.22 5.94 10.20
CA ARG A 44 7.23 6.39 8.80
C ARG A 44 8.37 5.80 7.97
N GLN A 45 9.57 5.70 8.52
CA GLN A 45 10.74 5.17 7.83
C GLN A 45 10.60 3.67 7.54
N THR A 46 10.00 2.92 8.47
CA THR A 46 9.71 1.49 8.28
C THR A 46 8.69 1.29 7.17
N VAL A 47 7.64 2.12 7.14
CA VAL A 47 6.61 2.06 6.10
C VAL A 47 7.20 2.43 4.73
N GLU A 48 7.99 3.49 4.64
CA GLU A 48 8.67 3.91 3.42
C GLU A 48 9.60 2.81 2.86
N ARG A 49 10.46 2.23 3.70
CA ARG A 49 11.33 1.10 3.31
C ARG A 49 10.55 -0.13 2.87
N SER A 50 9.39 -0.38 3.47
CA SER A 50 8.53 -1.52 3.10
C SER A 50 7.82 -1.29 1.76
N LEU A 51 7.48 -0.04 1.44
CA LEU A 51 6.88 0.37 0.16
C LEU A 51 7.90 0.35 -0.98
N ARG A 52 9.12 0.85 -0.73
CA ARG A 52 10.21 0.89 -1.73
C ARG A 52 10.83 -0.47 -2.00
N GLY A 53 10.79 -1.38 -1.03
CA GLY A 53 11.31 -2.74 -1.17
C GLY A 53 12.64 -2.98 -0.45
N ASP A 54 13.20 -1.98 0.24
CA ASP A 54 14.37 -2.13 1.11
C ASP A 54 14.16 -3.18 2.23
N ARG A 55 12.91 -3.39 2.66
CA ARG A 55 12.55 -4.48 3.57
C ARG A 55 11.38 -5.28 3.03
N ASN A 56 11.60 -6.59 2.84
CA ASN A 56 10.64 -7.52 2.24
C ASN A 56 10.23 -8.70 3.13
N GLY A 57 10.50 -8.63 4.44
CA GLY A 57 10.04 -9.62 5.41
C GLY A 57 8.52 -9.65 5.57
N LYS A 58 7.99 -10.71 6.21
CA LYS A 58 6.54 -10.93 6.41
C LYS A 58 5.81 -9.71 6.97
N VAL A 59 6.40 -9.04 7.96
CA VAL A 59 5.84 -7.83 8.58
C VAL A 59 5.82 -6.65 7.61
N SER A 60 6.91 -6.42 6.87
CA SER A 60 6.98 -5.35 5.88
C SER A 60 5.98 -5.52 4.74
N ARG A 61 5.74 -6.78 4.31
CA ARG A 61 4.68 -7.10 3.34
C ARG A 61 3.31 -6.72 3.87
N ALA A 62 2.98 -7.12 5.10
CA ALA A 62 1.71 -6.77 5.73
C ALA A 62 1.52 -5.26 5.90
N VAL A 63 2.57 -4.53 6.29
CA VAL A 63 2.54 -3.07 6.40
C VAL A 63 2.31 -2.42 5.03
N ARG A 64 2.99 -2.91 3.98
CA ARG A 64 2.80 -2.44 2.60
C ARG A 64 1.37 -2.65 2.13
N GLU A 65 0.81 -3.85 2.31
CA GLU A 65 -0.57 -4.15 1.94
C GLU A 65 -1.58 -3.25 2.67
N ARG A 66 -1.38 -3.01 3.98
CA ARG A 66 -2.20 -2.08 4.77
C ARG A 66 -2.10 -0.65 4.24
N ALA A 67 -0.90 -0.17 3.94
CA ALA A 67 -0.68 1.19 3.43
C ALA A 67 -1.32 1.39 2.05
N VAL A 68 -1.19 0.41 1.15
CA VAL A 68 -1.84 0.45 -0.17
C VAL A 68 -3.36 0.42 -0.05
N SER A 69 -3.91 -0.50 0.75
CA SER A 69 -5.35 -0.57 0.98
C SER A 69 -5.88 0.76 1.54
N ALA A 70 -5.21 1.35 2.53
CA ALA A 70 -5.59 2.64 3.08
C ALA A 70 -5.55 3.78 2.05
N ALA A 71 -4.49 3.85 1.23
CA ALA A 71 -4.35 4.88 0.20
C ALA A 71 -5.41 4.77 -0.92
N LEU A 72 -6.02 3.60 -1.12
CA LEU A 72 -7.03 3.37 -2.16
C LEU A 72 -8.48 3.51 -1.68
N LYS A 73 -8.75 3.55 -0.36
CA LYS A 73 -10.11 3.50 0.21
C LYS A 73 -11.09 4.59 -0.27
N HIS A 74 -10.64 5.76 -0.71
CA HIS A 74 -11.54 6.83 -1.19
C HIS A 74 -11.83 6.83 -2.70
N ARG A 75 -11.22 5.94 -3.50
CA ARG A 75 -11.47 5.91 -4.96
C ARG A 75 -12.84 5.34 -5.35
N ALA A 76 -13.66 4.89 -4.41
CA ALA A 76 -14.93 4.23 -4.68
C ALA A 76 -16.17 5.16 -4.68
N ALA A 77 -16.01 6.48 -4.52
CA ALA A 77 -17.15 7.40 -4.40
C ALA A 77 -17.01 8.64 -5.28
N THR A 78 -16.92 8.48 -6.60
CA THR A 78 -17.37 9.49 -7.59
C THR A 78 -17.46 8.83 -8.97
N VAL A 79 -18.64 8.32 -9.34
CA VAL A 79 -19.37 8.47 -10.62
C VAL A 79 -20.76 7.89 -10.40
#